data_AF-A0AAE0NWW3-F1
#
_entry.id   AF-A0AAE0NWW3-F1
#
_cell.length_a   1.000
_cell.length_b   1.000
_cell.length_c   1.000
_cell.angle_alpha   90.00
_cell.angle_beta   90.00
_cell.angle_gamma   90.00
#
_symmetry.space_group_name_H-M   'P 1'
#
loop_
_entity.id
_entity.type
_entity.pdbx_description
1 polymer ?
#
loop_
_entity_poly.entity_id
_entity_poly.type
_entity_poly.pdbx_seq_one_letter_code
_entity_poly.pdbx_strand_id
1 'polypeptide(L)'
;MYQSSTPHQLSSSLQSRFADLVMCYPLAPSLHPQSLYIVVSPPLSFYPPLASRHFGKASFPFSSIMAASGEHDSPIGATDLSTIFPNDETSQNVLATRRKQQQEAAAAALKAEQDANAREEQRVAREKAAEKEIAALKSRAEGLDDEVAALKRKTQDLSNDATTAKQQKTQAETQSVQDRARLETEMAKLKQEKSDADASWRNTCNNLESHINELRNERDRELAQKLDPSNNLDVNYDGQEVYIINIKARTTADHNPGTSTPIVRSWTWEYRNPNQRFVLDKVNRNDPRSPWYIRNHNTSRYWEFREAGSDKDLYAADRRGDYDGSLAQQWHICLSSGGSVLFKNVRFGTSVDLYSTENGKRGERLRSYDVRPEDPCQRFTIFHHHD
;
A
#
# COMPACT_ATOMS: atom_id res chain seq x y z
N MET A 1 -8.02 -28.79 37.15
CA MET A 1 -6.92 -29.07 36.20
C MET A 1 -7.18 -28.25 34.97
N TYR A 2 -6.25 -27.31 34.69
CA TYR A 2 -5.97 -26.51 33.48
C TYR A 2 -7.11 -26.01 32.58
N GLN A 3 -7.11 -24.78 32.05
CA GLN A 3 -6.69 -23.44 32.50
C GLN A 3 -7.20 -22.50 31.39
N SER A 4 -7.75 -21.35 31.77
CA SER A 4 -8.14 -20.27 30.87
C SER A 4 -6.91 -19.48 30.42
N SER A 5 -6.88 -18.99 29.19
CA SER A 5 -5.91 -17.95 28.78
C SER A 5 -6.61 -16.79 28.09
N THR A 6 -6.41 -15.62 28.70
CA THR A 6 -6.77 -14.27 28.29
C THR A 6 -5.85 -13.75 27.17
N PRO A 7 -6.28 -12.76 26.36
CA PRO A 7 -5.40 -12.08 25.41
C PRO A 7 -4.72 -10.85 26.04
N HIS A 8 -3.43 -10.67 25.77
CA HIS A 8 -2.64 -9.50 26.13
C HIS A 8 -2.81 -8.35 25.11
N GLN A 9 -2.98 -7.14 25.66
CA GLN A 9 -2.72 -5.85 25.03
C GLN A 9 -1.20 -5.55 24.98
N LEU A 10 -0.71 -5.00 23.86
CA LEU A 10 0.43 -4.06 23.74
C LEU A 10 0.22 -3.30 22.40
N SER A 11 -0.25 -2.05 22.40
CA SER A 11 0.46 -0.76 22.55
C SER A 11 1.39 -0.34 21.38
N SER A 12 0.85 0.59 20.59
CA SER A 12 1.46 1.85 20.09
C SER A 12 2.98 1.97 19.89
N SER A 13 3.43 1.96 18.62
CA SER A 13 4.34 2.92 17.97
C SER A 13 4.44 2.48 16.50
N LEU A 14 4.16 3.25 15.45
CA LEU A 14 4.75 4.51 15.00
C LEU A 14 3.78 5.17 14.01
N GLN A 15 3.25 6.34 14.36
CA GLN A 15 2.73 7.33 13.42
C GLN A 15 3.79 8.43 13.23
N SER A 16 3.73 9.08 12.05
CA SER A 16 4.57 10.18 11.53
C SER A 16 5.66 9.65 10.58
N ARG A 17 5.54 9.80 9.24
CA ARG A 17 5.22 11.04 8.51
C ARG A 17 4.53 10.75 7.15
N PHE A 18 3.32 11.31 6.97
CA PHE A 18 2.89 11.96 5.72
C PHE A 18 3.63 13.31 5.66
N ALA A 19 3.90 14.04 4.57
CA ALA A 19 3.37 14.21 3.22
C ALA A 19 4.56 14.80 2.39
N ASP A 20 4.66 14.89 1.07
CA ASP A 20 3.78 15.46 0.03
C ASP A 20 4.42 15.10 -1.33
N LEU A 21 3.64 14.71 -2.34
CA LEU A 21 3.65 15.31 -3.69
C LEU A 21 2.69 14.55 -4.60
N VAL A 22 1.48 15.09 -4.71
CA VAL A 22 0.62 14.92 -5.89
C VAL A 22 0.56 16.30 -6.52
N MET A 23 0.86 16.42 -7.82
CA MET A 23 -0.01 17.08 -8.81
C MET A 23 0.66 17.20 -10.19
N CYS A 24 -0.15 16.81 -11.18
CA CYS A 24 -0.24 17.33 -12.55
C CYS A 24 0.81 16.97 -13.62
N TYR A 25 0.36 16.10 -14.54
CA TYR A 25 0.66 16.11 -15.97
C TYR A 25 0.45 17.51 -16.60
N PRO A 26 1.16 17.83 -17.70
CA PRO A 26 0.46 17.77 -18.99
C PRO A 26 1.31 17.26 -20.19
N LEU A 27 0.59 16.60 -21.10
CA LEU A 27 0.67 16.64 -22.58
C LEU A 27 2.05 16.74 -23.28
N ALA A 28 2.35 15.69 -24.05
CA ALA A 28 3.35 15.67 -25.11
C ALA A 28 3.06 16.72 -26.21
N PRO A 29 4.07 17.07 -27.03
CA PRO A 29 4.18 16.36 -28.30
C PRO A 29 5.61 16.01 -28.77
N SER A 30 5.66 14.90 -29.51
CA SER A 30 6.59 14.51 -30.58
C SER A 30 7.92 15.26 -30.74
N LEU A 31 9.04 14.53 -30.67
CA LEU A 31 10.23 14.76 -31.49
C LEU A 31 11.06 13.46 -31.59
N HIS A 32 11.58 13.22 -32.80
CA HIS A 32 12.27 12.03 -33.30
C HIS A 32 13.33 11.38 -32.38
N PRO A 33 13.49 10.04 -32.39
CA PRO A 33 14.70 9.41 -31.89
C PRO A 33 15.81 9.55 -32.95
N GLN A 34 16.82 10.38 -32.68
CA GLN A 34 18.09 10.27 -33.40
C GLN A 34 18.79 8.99 -32.94
N SER A 35 18.90 8.05 -33.87
CA SER A 35 19.68 6.83 -33.74
C SER A 35 21.17 7.19 -33.63
N LEU A 36 21.75 7.04 -32.44
CA LEU A 36 23.20 7.06 -32.27
C LEU A 36 23.75 5.70 -32.73
N TYR A 37 24.24 5.65 -33.97
CA TYR A 37 25.00 4.51 -34.48
C TYR A 37 26.43 4.58 -33.93
N ILE A 38 26.77 3.71 -32.98
CA ILE A 38 28.16 3.39 -32.70
C ILE A 38 28.56 2.30 -33.69
N VAL A 39 29.30 2.71 -34.73
CA VAL A 39 30.00 1.77 -35.63
C VAL A 39 31.17 1.19 -34.83
N VAL A 40 30.99 0.00 -34.29
CA VAL A 40 32.10 -0.81 -33.78
C VAL A 40 32.72 -1.49 -34.99
N SER A 41 33.82 -0.92 -35.49
CA SER A 41 34.68 -1.57 -36.48
C SER A 41 35.19 -2.91 -35.93
N PRO A 42 35.24 -3.98 -36.74
CA PRO A 42 35.82 -5.25 -36.31
C PRO A 42 37.32 -5.09 -36.04
N PRO A 43 37.89 -5.77 -35.04
CA PRO A 43 39.34 -5.83 -34.91
C PRO A 43 39.92 -6.53 -36.13
N LEU A 44 40.77 -5.79 -36.85
CA LEU A 44 41.62 -6.30 -37.90
C LEU A 44 42.36 -7.54 -37.38
N SER A 45 42.21 -8.61 -38.15
CA SER A 45 42.93 -9.85 -38.04
C SER A 45 44.43 -9.57 -38.08
N PHE A 46 45.12 -9.69 -36.95
CA PHE A 46 46.57 -9.71 -36.95
C PHE A 46 47.03 -11.08 -37.47
N TYR A 47 47.70 -11.03 -38.61
CA TYR A 47 48.41 -12.11 -39.27
C TYR A 47 49.37 -12.86 -38.31
N PRO A 48 49.62 -14.15 -38.56
CA PRO A 48 50.61 -14.92 -37.83
C PRO A 48 52.02 -14.38 -38.13
N PRO A 49 53.00 -14.49 -37.21
CA PRO A 49 54.37 -14.18 -37.57
C PRO A 49 54.87 -15.23 -38.57
N LEU A 50 55.11 -14.73 -39.79
CA LEU A 50 55.87 -15.40 -40.84
C LEU A 50 57.23 -15.83 -40.28
N ALA A 51 57.54 -17.11 -40.48
CA ALA A 51 58.89 -17.61 -40.49
C ALA A 51 59.74 -16.82 -41.50
N SER A 52 60.89 -16.33 -41.06
CA SER A 52 62.07 -16.07 -41.91
C SER A 52 63.25 -16.73 -41.20
N ARG A 53 63.70 -17.91 -41.64
CA ARG A 53 64.71 -18.10 -42.70
C ARG A 53 65.87 -17.12 -42.53
N HIS A 54 66.93 -17.61 -41.89
CA HIS A 54 68.18 -17.99 -42.57
C HIS A 54 68.92 -16.78 -43.16
N PHE A 55 69.81 -16.18 -42.36
CA PHE A 55 71.13 -15.85 -42.87
C PHE A 55 72.09 -16.91 -42.34
N GLY A 56 72.37 -17.89 -43.20
CA GLY A 56 73.57 -18.70 -43.04
C GLY A 56 74.78 -17.79 -43.21
N LYS A 57 75.66 -17.79 -42.23
CA LYS A 57 77.09 -17.62 -42.48
C LYS A 57 77.79 -18.77 -41.78
N ALA A 58 78.26 -19.67 -42.63
CA ALA A 58 79.27 -20.65 -42.32
C ALA A 58 80.41 -19.98 -41.55
N SER A 59 80.72 -20.49 -40.36
CA SER A 59 82.06 -20.39 -39.81
C SER A 59 82.69 -21.76 -39.99
N PHE A 60 83.56 -21.83 -40.99
CA PHE A 60 84.42 -22.94 -41.32
C PHE A 60 85.22 -23.39 -40.09
N PRO A 61 85.46 -24.70 -39.90
CA PRO A 61 86.51 -25.15 -39.01
C PRO A 61 87.84 -24.84 -39.70
N PHE A 62 88.54 -23.79 -39.26
CA PHE A 62 89.95 -23.66 -39.61
C PHE A 62 90.73 -24.66 -38.74
N SER A 63 90.83 -25.87 -39.27
CA SER A 63 92.01 -26.70 -39.12
C SER A 63 93.22 -25.98 -39.72
N SER A 64 94.41 -26.26 -39.18
CA SER A 64 95.75 -25.78 -39.58
C SER A 64 96.17 -24.51 -38.85
N ILE A 65 97.36 -24.43 -38.23
CA ILE A 65 98.64 -25.03 -38.63
C ILE A 65 99.40 -25.51 -37.38
N MET A 66 99.80 -26.78 -37.39
CA MET A 66 101.02 -27.20 -36.68
C MET A 66 102.20 -26.42 -37.28
N ALA A 67 102.90 -25.64 -36.45
CA ALA A 67 104.31 -25.34 -36.62
C ALA A 67 104.94 -25.64 -35.25
N ALA A 68 105.30 -26.90 -34.96
CA ALA A 68 106.60 -27.46 -35.27
C ALA A 68 107.47 -26.62 -36.23
N SER A 69 108.26 -25.73 -35.63
CA SER A 69 109.62 -25.39 -36.04
C SER A 69 110.41 -25.32 -34.72
N GLY A 70 111.23 -26.29 -34.31
CA GLY A 70 112.05 -27.13 -35.17
C GLY A 70 113.09 -26.24 -35.82
N GLU A 71 114.35 -26.49 -35.45
CA GLU A 71 115.56 -26.02 -36.12
C GLU A 71 115.98 -24.59 -35.74
N HIS A 72 117.05 -24.54 -34.93
CA HIS A 72 118.38 -24.22 -35.42
C HIS A 72 118.47 -22.72 -35.70
N ASP A 73 119.04 -21.98 -34.76
CA ASP A 73 120.36 -21.47 -35.04
C ASP A 73 121.06 -21.02 -33.78
N SER A 74 122.23 -21.63 -33.58
CA SER A 74 123.33 -21.12 -32.81
C SER A 74 123.50 -19.60 -33.04
N PRO A 75 123.75 -18.81 -31.99
CA PRO A 75 124.82 -17.84 -32.06
C PRO A 75 126.05 -18.62 -31.59
N ILE A 76 126.82 -19.21 -32.52
CA ILE A 76 128.04 -18.57 -33.05
C ILE A 76 128.70 -17.75 -31.95
N GLY A 77 129.87 -18.25 -31.54
CA GLY A 77 130.68 -17.67 -30.50
C GLY A 77 130.70 -16.15 -30.59
N ALA A 78 130.53 -15.52 -29.44
CA ALA A 78 131.21 -14.28 -29.18
C ALA A 78 132.72 -14.61 -29.15
N THR A 79 133.25 -14.86 -30.34
CA THR A 79 134.65 -14.70 -30.67
C THR A 79 134.93 -13.27 -30.31
N ASP A 80 135.72 -13.11 -29.26
CA ASP A 80 136.34 -11.88 -28.83
C ASP A 80 137.16 -11.33 -30.02
N LEU A 81 136.49 -10.63 -30.92
CA LEU A 81 137.05 -9.82 -32.01
C LEU A 81 137.43 -8.44 -31.46
N SER A 82 138.05 -8.41 -30.27
CA SER A 82 138.77 -7.23 -29.77
C SER A 82 140.14 -7.04 -30.44
N THR A 83 140.51 -7.94 -31.36
CA THR A 83 141.61 -7.71 -32.31
C THR A 83 141.05 -7.29 -33.66
N ILE A 84 141.45 -6.10 -34.10
CA ILE A 84 141.22 -5.48 -35.42
C ILE A 84 139.88 -4.74 -35.52
N PHE A 85 139.75 -3.58 -34.88
CA PHE A 85 139.37 -2.29 -35.52
C PHE A 85 139.70 -1.13 -34.54
N PRO A 86 140.25 0.00 -35.03
CA PRO A 86 140.89 1.03 -34.22
C PRO A 86 139.89 1.90 -33.44
N ASN A 87 140.36 2.43 -32.30
CA ASN A 87 139.76 3.49 -31.50
C ASN A 87 139.41 4.71 -32.38
N ASP A 88 138.12 4.92 -32.68
CA ASP A 88 137.59 6.16 -33.26
C ASP A 88 136.28 6.56 -32.56
N GLU A 89 136.15 7.82 -32.13
CA GLU A 89 135.02 8.41 -31.38
C GLU A 89 133.65 8.18 -32.04
N THR A 90 133.62 8.01 -33.36
CA THR A 90 132.42 7.75 -34.17
C THR A 90 131.73 6.43 -33.81
N SER A 91 132.48 5.38 -33.48
CA SER A 91 131.92 4.06 -33.16
C SER A 91 131.24 4.02 -31.79
N GLN A 92 131.76 4.77 -30.81
CA GLN A 92 131.14 4.95 -29.49
C GLN A 92 129.83 5.76 -29.60
N ASN A 93 129.79 6.76 -30.46
CA ASN A 93 128.61 7.62 -30.66
C ASN A 93 127.46 6.88 -31.36
N VAL A 94 127.77 5.98 -32.31
CA VAL A 94 126.79 5.08 -32.95
C VAL A 94 126.22 4.08 -31.93
N LEU A 95 127.05 3.50 -31.06
CA LEU A 95 126.59 2.60 -30.00
C LEU A 95 125.74 3.30 -28.94
N ALA A 96 126.09 4.53 -28.55
CA ALA A 96 125.30 5.34 -27.62
C ALA A 96 123.93 5.73 -28.20
N THR A 97 123.89 6.13 -29.48
CA THR A 97 122.65 6.44 -30.19
C THR A 97 121.75 5.20 -30.31
N ARG A 98 122.33 4.04 -30.62
CA ARG A 98 121.60 2.77 -30.70
C ARG A 98 121.00 2.36 -29.35
N ARG A 99 121.74 2.53 -28.25
CA ARG A 99 121.24 2.29 -26.87
C ARG A 99 120.10 3.24 -26.52
N LYS A 100 120.20 4.52 -26.87
CA LYS A 100 119.13 5.50 -26.66
C LYS A 100 117.87 5.13 -27.46
N GLN A 101 118.01 4.76 -28.73
CA GLN A 101 116.89 4.28 -29.55
C GLN A 101 116.25 3.00 -29.01
N GLN A 102 117.05 2.06 -28.50
CA GLN A 102 116.53 0.84 -27.86
C GLN A 102 115.76 1.14 -26.58
N GLN A 103 116.23 2.10 -25.75
CA GLN A 103 115.53 2.53 -24.55
C GLN A 103 114.22 3.26 -24.86
N GLU A 104 114.21 4.13 -25.87
CA GLU A 104 113.01 4.81 -26.35
C GLU A 104 111.99 3.82 -26.95
N ALA A 105 112.46 2.82 -27.71
CA ALA A 105 111.61 1.75 -28.22
C ALA A 105 111.04 0.86 -27.11
N ALA A 106 111.84 0.53 -26.09
CA ALA A 106 111.38 -0.24 -24.93
C ALA A 106 110.37 0.55 -24.08
N ALA A 107 110.61 1.85 -23.86
CA ALA A 107 109.68 2.72 -23.16
C ALA A 107 108.37 2.92 -23.93
N ALA A 108 108.42 3.05 -25.26
CA ALA A 108 107.25 3.13 -26.12
C ALA A 108 106.45 1.81 -26.14
N ALA A 109 107.13 0.67 -26.15
CA ALA A 109 106.49 -0.65 -26.06
C ALA A 109 105.76 -0.84 -24.72
N LEU A 110 106.40 -0.48 -23.60
CA LEU A 110 105.78 -0.53 -22.28
C LEU A 110 104.55 0.38 -22.17
N LYS A 111 104.63 1.60 -22.71
CA LYS A 111 103.49 2.53 -22.73
C LYS A 111 102.34 2.00 -23.59
N ALA A 112 102.64 1.42 -24.76
CA ALA A 112 101.63 0.82 -25.62
C ALA A 112 100.94 -0.38 -24.95
N GLU A 113 101.69 -1.19 -24.19
CA GLU A 113 101.16 -2.30 -23.41
C GLU A 113 100.25 -1.80 -22.27
N GLN A 114 100.66 -0.74 -21.55
CA GLN A 114 99.83 -0.11 -20.51
C GLN A 114 98.53 0.48 -21.08
N ASP A 115 98.62 1.18 -22.22
CA ASP A 115 97.45 1.74 -22.91
C ASP A 115 96.51 0.63 -23.44
N ALA A 116 97.07 -0.49 -23.91
CA ALA A 116 96.30 -1.66 -24.33
C ALA A 116 95.58 -2.31 -23.14
N ASN A 117 96.29 -2.50 -22.00
CA ASN A 117 95.70 -3.04 -20.78
C ASN A 117 94.61 -2.12 -20.22
N ALA A 118 94.81 -0.80 -20.20
CA ALA A 118 93.78 0.15 -19.76
C ALA A 118 92.52 0.13 -20.66
N ARG A 119 92.69 -0.04 -21.98
CA ARG A 119 91.56 -0.22 -22.90
C ARG A 119 90.83 -1.53 -22.68
N GLU A 120 91.56 -2.60 -22.40
CA GLU A 120 91.00 -3.91 -22.10
C GLU A 120 90.21 -3.89 -20.78
N GLU A 121 90.76 -3.28 -19.73
CA GLU A 121 90.05 -3.07 -18.46
C GLU A 121 88.76 -2.25 -18.64
N GLN A 122 88.81 -1.18 -19.46
CA GLN A 122 87.61 -0.41 -19.80
C GLN A 122 86.58 -1.22 -20.59
N ARG A 123 87.02 -2.08 -21.51
CA ARG A 123 86.15 -2.99 -22.26
C ARG A 123 85.44 -3.94 -21.30
N VAL A 124 86.20 -4.63 -20.45
CA VAL A 124 85.68 -5.59 -19.46
C VAL A 124 84.73 -4.89 -18.48
N ALA A 125 85.03 -3.66 -18.05
CA ALA A 125 84.14 -2.89 -17.17
C ALA A 125 82.81 -2.53 -17.86
N ARG A 126 82.85 -2.15 -19.14
CA ARG A 126 81.64 -1.87 -19.94
C ARG A 126 80.82 -3.13 -20.19
N GLU A 127 81.46 -4.25 -20.50
CA GLU A 127 80.80 -5.55 -20.68
C GLU A 127 80.09 -5.98 -19.40
N LYS A 128 80.75 -5.89 -18.24
CA LYS A 128 80.12 -6.18 -16.93
C LYS A 128 78.96 -5.25 -16.60
N ALA A 129 79.03 -3.97 -16.98
CA ALA A 129 77.93 -3.04 -16.80
C ALA A 129 76.73 -3.39 -17.69
N ALA A 130 76.99 -3.71 -18.97
CA ALA A 130 75.98 -4.14 -19.92
C ALA A 130 75.30 -5.46 -19.51
N GLU A 131 76.06 -6.43 -18.98
CA GLU A 131 75.51 -7.69 -18.45
C GLU A 131 74.54 -7.45 -17.29
N LYS A 132 74.88 -6.55 -16.36
CA LYS A 132 73.99 -6.18 -15.25
C LYS A 132 72.72 -5.48 -15.74
N GLU A 133 72.83 -4.60 -16.73
CA GLU A 133 71.68 -3.92 -17.33
C GLU A 133 70.75 -4.92 -18.04
N ILE A 134 71.31 -5.85 -18.81
CA ILE A 134 70.54 -6.93 -19.46
C ILE A 134 69.84 -7.80 -18.41
N ALA A 135 70.52 -8.16 -17.32
CA ALA A 135 69.91 -8.94 -16.25
C ALA A 135 68.74 -8.19 -15.58
N ALA A 136 68.89 -6.89 -15.33
CA ALA A 136 67.82 -6.06 -14.78
C ALA A 136 66.63 -5.92 -15.73
N LEU A 137 66.88 -5.75 -17.04
CA LEU A 137 65.84 -5.68 -18.07
C LEU A 137 65.08 -7.00 -18.20
N LYS A 138 65.77 -8.15 -18.13
CA LYS A 138 65.14 -9.48 -18.13
C LYS A 138 64.22 -9.67 -16.92
N SER A 139 64.72 -9.36 -15.72
CA SER A 139 63.90 -9.45 -14.50
C SER A 139 62.67 -8.54 -14.56
N ARG A 140 62.79 -7.34 -15.13
CA ARG A 140 61.66 -6.43 -15.34
C ARG A 140 60.66 -6.99 -16.38
N ALA A 141 61.15 -7.61 -17.45
CA ALA A 141 60.28 -8.23 -18.45
C ALA A 141 59.48 -9.39 -17.86
N GLU A 142 60.12 -10.25 -17.06
CA GLU A 142 59.44 -11.33 -16.33
C GLU A 142 58.37 -10.79 -15.38
N GLY A 143 58.67 -9.73 -14.61
CA GLY A 143 57.69 -9.10 -13.73
C GLY A 143 56.49 -8.49 -14.47
N LEU A 144 56.70 -7.94 -15.67
CA LEU A 144 55.62 -7.45 -16.53
C LEU A 144 54.78 -8.60 -17.11
N ASP A 145 55.40 -9.71 -17.49
CA ASP A 145 54.69 -10.89 -17.98
C ASP A 145 53.77 -11.49 -16.89
N ASP A 146 54.24 -11.54 -15.65
CA ASP A 146 53.44 -11.96 -14.50
C ASP A 146 52.26 -11.00 -14.24
N GLU A 147 52.49 -9.69 -14.34
CA GLU A 147 51.43 -8.68 -14.18
C GLU A 147 50.38 -8.80 -15.29
N VAL A 148 50.80 -8.99 -16.54
CA VAL A 148 49.91 -9.21 -17.69
C VAL A 148 49.10 -10.50 -17.51
N ALA A 149 49.73 -11.57 -17.02
CA ALA A 149 49.04 -12.83 -16.73
C ALA A 149 47.98 -12.65 -15.62
N ALA A 150 48.30 -11.91 -14.55
CA ALA A 150 47.37 -11.58 -13.48
C ALA A 150 46.19 -10.72 -13.98
N LEU A 151 46.47 -9.71 -14.80
CA LEU A 151 45.43 -8.85 -15.40
C LEU A 151 44.51 -9.63 -16.34
N LYS A 152 45.05 -10.58 -17.12
CA LYS A 152 44.25 -11.48 -17.96
C LYS A 152 43.29 -12.33 -17.12
N ARG A 153 43.78 -12.93 -16.02
CA ARG A 153 42.94 -13.71 -15.08
C ARG A 153 41.83 -12.85 -14.49
N LYS A 154 42.17 -11.67 -13.96
CA LYS A 154 41.20 -10.74 -13.38
C LYS A 154 40.14 -10.29 -14.41
N THR A 155 40.54 -10.06 -15.66
CA THR A 155 39.62 -9.70 -16.74
C THR A 155 38.66 -10.84 -17.07
N GLN A 156 39.16 -12.08 -17.08
CA GLN A 156 38.33 -13.27 -17.29
C GLN A 156 37.31 -13.45 -16.16
N ASP A 157 37.74 -13.29 -14.91
CA ASP A 157 36.85 -13.42 -13.74
C ASP A 157 35.75 -12.36 -13.79
N LEU A 158 36.10 -11.10 -14.06
CA LEU A 158 35.12 -10.01 -14.22
C LEU A 158 34.13 -10.27 -15.37
N SER A 159 34.59 -10.87 -16.48
CA SER A 159 33.72 -11.24 -17.60
C SER A 159 32.74 -12.35 -17.20
N ASN A 160 33.18 -13.34 -16.43
CA ASN A 160 32.34 -14.42 -15.92
C ASN A 160 31.33 -13.90 -14.91
N ASP A 161 31.74 -13.03 -13.99
CA ASP A 161 30.87 -12.40 -13.01
C ASP A 161 29.81 -11.53 -13.68
N ALA A 162 30.19 -10.72 -14.67
CA ALA A 162 29.25 -9.89 -15.44
C ALA A 162 28.21 -10.75 -16.17
N THR A 163 28.63 -11.89 -16.72
CA THR A 163 27.74 -12.83 -17.40
C THR A 163 26.75 -13.47 -16.41
N THR A 164 27.26 -13.91 -15.26
CA THR A 164 26.45 -14.51 -14.19
C THR A 164 25.43 -13.51 -13.64
N ALA A 165 25.85 -12.28 -13.35
CA ALA A 165 24.99 -11.22 -12.87
C ALA A 165 23.87 -10.89 -13.89
N LYS A 166 24.21 -10.86 -15.20
CA LYS A 166 23.23 -10.65 -16.26
C LYS A 166 22.20 -11.78 -16.32
N GLN A 167 22.62 -13.03 -16.19
CA GLN A 167 21.71 -14.18 -16.17
C GLN A 167 20.79 -14.14 -14.96
N GLN A 168 21.33 -13.88 -13.76
CA GLN A 168 20.54 -13.75 -12.53
C GLN A 168 19.51 -12.63 -12.62
N LYS A 169 19.91 -11.47 -13.15
CA LYS A 169 18.99 -10.34 -13.39
C LYS A 169 17.86 -10.74 -14.35
N THR A 170 18.19 -11.37 -15.46
CA THR A 170 17.18 -11.79 -16.46
C THR A 170 16.21 -12.81 -15.88
N GLN A 171 16.70 -13.74 -15.06
CA GLN A 171 15.86 -14.72 -14.37
C GLN A 171 14.94 -14.04 -13.35
N ALA A 172 15.45 -13.09 -12.56
CA ALA A 172 14.66 -12.34 -11.59
C ALA A 172 13.58 -11.48 -12.27
N GLU A 173 13.89 -10.83 -13.39
CA GLU A 173 12.92 -10.07 -14.19
C GLU A 173 11.83 -10.99 -14.74
N THR A 174 12.20 -12.16 -15.26
CA THR A 174 11.24 -13.15 -15.78
C THR A 174 10.31 -13.65 -14.67
N GLN A 175 10.86 -13.98 -13.50
CA GLN A 175 10.08 -14.43 -12.35
C GLN A 175 9.12 -13.32 -11.88
N SER A 176 9.60 -12.08 -11.81
CA SER A 176 8.77 -10.94 -11.42
C SER A 176 7.58 -10.72 -12.37
N VAL A 177 7.79 -10.88 -13.68
CA VAL A 177 6.70 -10.81 -14.68
C VAL A 177 5.69 -11.94 -14.49
N GLN A 178 6.16 -13.18 -14.23
CA GLN A 178 5.28 -14.31 -13.97
C GLN A 178 4.45 -14.13 -12.69
N ASP A 179 5.09 -13.69 -11.61
CA ASP A 179 4.42 -13.43 -10.34
C ASP A 179 3.38 -12.32 -10.48
N ARG A 180 3.69 -11.26 -11.23
CA ARG A 180 2.74 -10.18 -11.52
C ARG A 180 1.53 -10.70 -12.30
N ALA A 181 1.74 -11.49 -13.36
CA ALA A 181 0.64 -12.06 -14.14
C ALA A 181 -0.26 -12.99 -13.30
N ARG A 182 0.35 -13.77 -12.41
CA ARG A 182 -0.38 -14.62 -11.45
C ARG A 182 -1.22 -13.78 -10.50
N LEU A 183 -0.64 -12.75 -9.89
CA LEU A 183 -1.35 -11.84 -8.98
C LEU A 183 -2.50 -11.10 -9.68
N GLU A 184 -2.30 -10.64 -10.92
CA GLU A 184 -3.34 -10.00 -11.72
C GLU A 184 -4.52 -10.96 -11.97
N THR A 185 -4.24 -12.23 -12.27
CA THR A 185 -5.26 -13.27 -12.45
C THR A 185 -6.02 -13.56 -11.16
N GLU A 186 -5.32 -13.69 -10.04
CA GLU A 186 -5.93 -13.92 -8.72
C GLU A 186 -6.80 -12.75 -8.28
N MET A 187 -6.33 -11.51 -8.51
CA MET A 187 -7.12 -10.30 -8.26
C MET A 187 -8.36 -10.22 -9.15
N ALA A 188 -8.28 -10.64 -10.41
CA ALA A 188 -9.45 -10.70 -11.28
C ALA A 188 -10.49 -11.71 -10.78
N LYS A 189 -10.04 -12.89 -10.33
CA LYS A 189 -10.91 -13.92 -9.74
C LYS A 189 -11.60 -13.41 -8.47
N LEU A 190 -10.85 -12.81 -7.54
CA LEU A 190 -11.42 -12.26 -6.30
C LEU A 190 -12.42 -11.13 -6.57
N LYS A 191 -12.18 -10.29 -7.59
CA LYS A 191 -13.15 -9.28 -8.01
C LYS A 191 -14.44 -9.89 -8.54
N GLN A 192 -14.35 -10.97 -9.31
CA GLN A 192 -15.53 -11.69 -9.79
C GLN A 192 -16.31 -12.33 -8.64
N GLU A 193 -15.63 -13.05 -7.75
CA GLU A 193 -16.27 -13.68 -6.57
C GLU A 193 -16.97 -12.64 -5.69
N LYS A 194 -16.34 -11.47 -5.48
CA LYS A 194 -16.98 -10.36 -4.76
C LYS A 194 -18.24 -9.87 -5.49
N SER A 195 -18.17 -9.67 -6.80
CA SER A 195 -19.33 -9.24 -7.59
C SER A 195 -20.49 -10.24 -7.53
N ASP A 196 -20.18 -11.54 -7.59
CA ASP A 196 -21.16 -12.61 -7.51
C ASP A 196 -21.80 -12.68 -6.12
N ALA A 197 -21.01 -12.51 -5.06
CA ALA A 197 -21.49 -12.42 -3.69
C ALA A 197 -22.41 -11.21 -3.48
N ASP A 198 -22.03 -10.03 -4.00
CA ASP A 198 -22.84 -8.81 -3.93
C ASP A 198 -24.19 -8.98 -4.67
N ALA A 199 -24.18 -9.64 -5.83
CA ALA A 199 -25.40 -9.95 -6.59
C ALA A 199 -26.31 -10.93 -5.83
N SER A 200 -25.73 -11.99 -5.26
CA SER A 200 -26.46 -12.98 -4.44
C SER A 200 -27.10 -12.34 -3.21
N TRP A 201 -26.37 -11.45 -2.52
CA TRP A 201 -26.88 -10.70 -1.38
C TRP A 201 -28.07 -9.81 -1.77
N ARG A 202 -27.96 -9.04 -2.86
CA ARG A 202 -29.07 -8.20 -3.37
C ARG A 202 -30.32 -9.03 -3.67
N ASN A 203 -30.17 -10.17 -4.32
CA ASN A 203 -31.29 -11.07 -4.59
C ASN A 203 -31.95 -11.56 -3.30
N THR A 204 -31.15 -11.90 -2.29
CA THR A 204 -31.65 -12.29 -0.97
C THR A 204 -32.43 -11.16 -0.31
N CYS A 205 -31.91 -9.92 -0.33
CA CYS A 205 -32.62 -8.75 0.20
C CYS A 205 -33.95 -8.51 -0.51
N ASN A 206 -33.98 -8.57 -1.85
CA ASN A 206 -35.19 -8.37 -2.63
C ASN A 206 -36.26 -9.43 -2.31
N ASN A 207 -35.84 -10.69 -2.15
CA ASN A 207 -36.74 -11.78 -1.76
C ASN A 207 -37.32 -11.56 -0.36
N LEU A 208 -36.49 -11.14 0.60
CA LEU A 208 -36.95 -10.82 1.95
C LEU A 208 -37.91 -9.64 1.97
N GLU A 209 -37.65 -8.60 1.19
CA GLU A 209 -38.53 -7.44 1.09
C GLU A 209 -39.90 -7.84 0.49
N SER A 210 -39.91 -8.68 -0.55
CA SER A 210 -41.15 -9.24 -1.10
C SER A 210 -41.93 -10.00 -0.04
N HIS A 211 -41.27 -10.87 0.72
CA HIS A 211 -41.91 -11.66 1.77
C HIS A 211 -42.46 -10.78 2.91
N ILE A 212 -41.72 -9.73 3.31
CA ILE A 212 -42.20 -8.75 4.29
C ILE A 212 -43.46 -8.05 3.79
N ASN A 213 -43.51 -7.67 2.52
CA ASN A 213 -44.68 -7.02 1.94
C ASN A 213 -45.88 -7.97 1.86
N GLU A 214 -45.67 -9.25 1.54
CA GLU A 214 -46.72 -10.28 1.62
C GLU A 214 -47.28 -10.40 3.03
N LEU A 215 -46.42 -10.51 4.05
CA LEU A 215 -46.84 -10.59 5.45
C LEU A 215 -47.59 -9.33 5.91
N ARG A 216 -47.16 -8.14 5.48
CA ARG A 216 -47.87 -6.88 5.77
C ARG A 216 -49.27 -6.89 5.15
N ASN A 217 -49.38 -7.27 3.88
CA ASN A 217 -50.67 -7.35 3.18
C ASN A 217 -51.61 -8.36 3.85
N GLU A 218 -51.09 -9.50 4.30
CA GLU A 218 -51.91 -10.49 5.01
C GLU A 218 -52.40 -9.97 6.35
N ARG A 219 -51.50 -9.36 7.14
CA ARG A 219 -51.84 -8.70 8.41
C ARG A 219 -52.88 -7.60 8.22
N ASP A 220 -52.81 -6.84 7.13
CA ASP A 220 -53.80 -5.80 6.82
C ASP A 220 -55.16 -6.40 6.41
N ARG A 221 -55.19 -7.54 5.69
CA ARG A 221 -56.43 -8.29 5.41
C ARG A 221 -57.06 -8.86 6.67
N GLU A 222 -56.26 -9.47 7.55
CA GLU A 222 -56.73 -9.99 8.84
C GLU A 222 -57.30 -8.85 9.71
N LEU A 223 -56.62 -7.71 9.76
CA LEU A 223 -57.12 -6.53 10.46
C LEU A 223 -58.44 -6.04 9.84
N ALA A 224 -58.56 -5.99 8.51
CA ALA A 224 -59.79 -5.58 7.85
C ALA A 224 -60.96 -6.54 8.13
N GLN A 225 -60.70 -7.85 8.20
CA GLN A 225 -61.71 -8.85 8.58
C GLN A 225 -62.13 -8.72 10.05
N LYS A 226 -61.18 -8.49 10.96
CA LYS A 226 -61.46 -8.29 12.40
C LYS A 226 -62.13 -6.95 12.69
N LEU A 227 -61.80 -5.91 11.92
CA LEU A 227 -62.31 -4.56 12.04
C LEU A 227 -63.46 -4.29 11.06
N ASP A 228 -64.31 -5.28 10.77
CA ASP A 228 -65.50 -5.11 9.93
C ASP A 228 -66.21 -3.80 10.32
N PRO A 229 -66.36 -2.83 9.41
CA PRO A 229 -67.09 -1.59 9.67
C PRO A 229 -68.54 -1.81 10.07
N SER A 230 -69.08 -3.03 9.89
CA SER A 230 -70.37 -3.45 10.45
C SER A 230 -70.36 -3.62 11.97
N ASN A 231 -69.18 -3.80 12.59
CA ASN A 231 -68.95 -3.83 14.04
C ASN A 231 -68.58 -2.46 14.62
N ASN A 232 -68.89 -1.36 13.92
CA ASN A 232 -68.94 -0.05 14.58
C ASN A 232 -69.99 -0.15 15.69
N LEU A 233 -69.69 0.40 16.87
CA LEU A 233 -70.59 0.35 18.02
C LEU A 233 -71.96 0.95 17.62
N ASP A 234 -72.94 0.11 17.27
CA ASP A 234 -74.30 0.53 16.90
C ASP A 234 -75.13 0.78 18.17
N VAL A 235 -74.50 1.45 19.13
CA VAL A 235 -75.09 1.79 20.42
C VAL A 235 -75.28 3.29 20.40
N ASN A 236 -76.51 3.73 20.62
CA ASN A 236 -76.93 5.12 20.50
C ASN A 236 -76.39 5.96 21.67
N TYR A 237 -75.10 6.29 21.62
CA TYR A 237 -74.41 7.20 22.54
C TYR A 237 -74.50 8.67 22.11
N ASP A 238 -75.18 8.98 21.00
CA ASP A 238 -75.17 10.35 20.44
C ASP A 238 -75.78 11.35 21.42
N GLY A 239 -74.96 12.32 21.83
CA GLY A 239 -75.34 13.35 22.80
C GLY A 239 -75.42 12.87 24.25
N GLN A 240 -75.05 11.62 24.54
CA GLN A 240 -75.02 11.08 25.90
C GLN A 240 -73.71 11.37 26.61
N GLU A 241 -73.80 11.56 27.93
CA GLU A 241 -72.63 11.71 28.78
C GLU A 241 -72.08 10.36 29.21
N VAL A 242 -70.78 10.20 28.99
CA VAL A 242 -70.04 8.96 29.23
C VAL A 242 -68.76 9.22 30.01
N TYR A 243 -68.28 8.16 30.64
CA TYR A 243 -66.91 8.07 31.15
C TYR A 243 -66.10 7.16 30.23
N ILE A 244 -64.90 7.61 29.85
CA ILE A 244 -63.96 6.84 29.04
C ILE A 244 -62.82 6.36 29.94
N ILE A 245 -62.64 5.05 30.03
CA ILE A 245 -61.76 4.40 31.00
C ILE A 245 -60.82 3.46 30.29
N ASN A 246 -59.51 3.55 30.55
CA ASN A 246 -58.58 2.48 30.19
C ASN A 246 -58.45 1.50 31.37
N ILE A 247 -58.17 0.21 31.09
CA ILE A 247 -57.99 -0.85 32.09
C ILE A 247 -57.00 -0.45 33.22
N LYS A 248 -56.05 0.46 32.94
CA LYS A 248 -55.03 0.92 33.89
C LYS A 248 -55.22 2.34 34.44
N ALA A 249 -56.07 3.19 33.84
CA ALA A 249 -56.30 4.58 34.28
C ALA A 249 -57.52 5.24 33.57
N ARG A 250 -58.12 6.29 34.14
CA ARG A 250 -59.26 7.01 33.53
C ARG A 250 -58.81 8.31 32.85
N THR A 251 -59.56 8.85 31.89
CA THR A 251 -59.11 10.02 31.13
C THR A 251 -59.61 11.35 31.73
N THR A 252 -58.75 12.36 31.84
CA THR A 252 -59.07 13.75 32.25
C THR A 252 -58.57 14.75 31.21
N ALA A 253 -59.29 15.86 31.04
CA ALA A 253 -58.82 17.02 30.28
C ALA A 253 -58.60 18.19 31.25
N ASP A 254 -57.37 18.36 31.74
CA ASP A 254 -57.04 19.46 32.66
C ASP A 254 -56.52 20.69 31.91
N HIS A 255 -56.98 21.86 32.35
CA HIS A 255 -56.42 23.14 31.97
C HIS A 255 -55.39 23.57 33.02
N ASN A 256 -54.11 23.43 32.69
CA ASN A 256 -53.03 23.99 33.51
C ASN A 256 -52.81 25.45 33.09
N PRO A 257 -53.05 26.46 33.93
CA PRO A 257 -53.09 27.88 33.53
C PRO A 257 -51.74 28.47 33.05
N GLY A 258 -50.66 27.67 33.00
CA GLY A 258 -49.35 28.05 32.47
C GLY A 258 -48.93 27.39 31.15
N THR A 259 -49.71 26.46 30.59
CA THR A 259 -49.39 25.77 29.32
C THR A 259 -50.42 26.10 28.26
N SER A 260 -49.98 26.59 27.10
CA SER A 260 -50.81 27.11 26.01
C SER A 260 -51.74 26.09 25.33
N THR A 261 -51.63 24.79 25.66
CA THR A 261 -52.48 23.73 25.11
C THR A 261 -52.81 22.68 26.17
N PRO A 262 -54.10 22.47 26.53
CA PRO A 262 -54.48 21.43 27.48
C PRO A 262 -54.24 20.04 26.86
N ILE A 263 -53.47 19.21 27.55
CA ILE A 263 -53.16 17.83 27.17
C ILE A 263 -54.20 16.94 27.84
N VAL A 264 -54.73 15.97 27.10
CA VAL A 264 -55.60 14.94 27.67
C VAL A 264 -54.73 13.89 28.37
N ARG A 265 -55.00 13.68 29.65
CA ARG A 265 -54.17 12.86 30.54
C ARG A 265 -54.96 11.68 31.06
N SER A 266 -54.24 10.66 31.52
CA SER A 266 -54.82 9.64 32.36
C SER A 266 -54.69 10.03 33.84
N TRP A 267 -55.74 9.89 34.64
CA TRP A 267 -55.78 10.20 36.06
C TRP A 267 -56.52 9.13 36.86
N THR A 268 -56.38 9.19 38.18
CA THR A 268 -57.19 8.40 39.11
C THR A 268 -58.65 8.82 39.04
N TRP A 269 -59.56 7.87 39.22
CA TRP A 269 -60.99 8.14 39.23
C TRP A 269 -61.36 9.11 40.34
N GLU A 270 -62.10 10.15 39.99
CA GLU A 270 -62.71 11.04 40.95
C GLU A 270 -64.22 11.09 40.66
N TYR A 271 -64.99 10.46 41.54
CA TYR A 271 -66.44 10.46 41.44
C TYR A 271 -66.95 11.91 41.44
N ARG A 272 -67.68 12.29 40.38
CA ARG A 272 -68.20 13.64 40.09
C ARG A 272 -67.21 14.67 39.53
N ASN A 273 -65.98 14.31 39.17
CA ASN A 273 -65.10 15.26 38.49
C ASN A 273 -65.61 15.52 37.05
N PRO A 274 -66.06 16.74 36.72
CA PRO A 274 -66.66 17.03 35.42
C PRO A 274 -65.64 17.01 34.27
N ASN A 275 -64.33 17.08 34.56
CA ASN A 275 -63.26 16.94 33.56
C ASN A 275 -63.06 15.49 33.10
N GLN A 276 -63.65 14.50 33.79
CA GLN A 276 -63.62 13.09 33.40
C GLN A 276 -64.89 12.65 32.66
N ARG A 277 -65.85 13.56 32.46
CA ARG A 277 -67.09 13.33 31.71
C ARG A 277 -66.93 13.79 30.26
N PHE A 278 -67.36 12.95 29.33
CA PHE A 278 -67.29 13.21 27.89
C PHE A 278 -68.66 13.02 27.24
N VAL A 279 -68.87 13.65 26.11
CA VAL A 279 -70.03 13.49 25.25
C VAL A 279 -69.54 12.98 23.90
N LEU A 280 -70.20 11.93 23.40
CA LEU A 280 -69.94 11.38 22.08
C LEU A 280 -70.94 12.01 21.10
N ASP A 281 -70.46 12.87 20.21
CA ASP A 281 -71.30 13.56 19.23
C ASP A 281 -71.02 12.95 17.85
N LYS A 282 -72.03 12.37 17.19
CA LYS A 282 -71.83 11.78 15.86
C LYS A 282 -71.64 12.87 14.80
N VAL A 283 -70.65 12.70 13.91
CA VAL A 283 -70.36 13.71 12.86
C VAL A 283 -71.54 13.84 11.89
N ASN A 284 -72.10 12.72 11.45
CA ASN A 284 -73.33 12.62 10.68
C ASN A 284 -74.27 11.62 11.35
N ARG A 285 -75.36 12.13 11.93
CA ARG A 285 -76.35 11.32 12.65
C ARG A 285 -77.07 10.29 11.78
N ASN A 286 -77.15 10.54 10.48
CA ASN A 286 -77.88 9.69 9.54
C ASN A 286 -77.02 8.54 8.99
N ASP A 287 -75.72 8.53 9.27
CA ASP A 287 -74.81 7.48 8.81
C ASP A 287 -74.33 6.63 10.01
N PRO A 288 -74.68 5.33 10.10
CA PRO A 288 -74.22 4.44 11.16
C PRO A 288 -72.68 4.35 11.24
N ARG A 289 -71.99 4.52 10.11
CA ARG A 289 -70.53 4.43 9.98
C ARG A 289 -69.82 5.76 10.19
N SER A 290 -70.57 6.84 10.39
CA SER A 290 -69.99 8.15 10.64
C SER A 290 -69.06 8.10 11.86
N PRO A 291 -67.90 8.75 11.77
CA PRO A 291 -67.03 8.93 12.93
C PRO A 291 -67.71 9.80 14.01
N TRP A 292 -67.06 9.83 15.17
CA TRP A 292 -67.50 10.50 16.38
C TRP A 292 -66.57 11.64 16.74
N TYR A 293 -67.13 12.70 17.30
CA TYR A 293 -66.42 13.67 18.11
C TYR A 293 -66.49 13.25 19.58
N ILE A 294 -65.37 13.42 20.29
CA ILE A 294 -65.29 13.17 21.74
C ILE A 294 -65.10 14.52 22.42
N ARG A 295 -66.15 15.04 23.03
CA ARG A 295 -66.17 16.36 23.67
C ARG A 295 -66.13 16.23 25.17
N ASN A 296 -65.26 16.95 25.85
CA ASN A 296 -65.28 17.04 27.30
C ASN A 296 -66.50 17.85 27.77
N HIS A 297 -67.25 17.31 28.74
CA HIS A 297 -68.49 17.92 29.23
C HIS A 297 -68.25 19.30 29.86
N ASN A 298 -67.23 19.42 30.72
CA ASN A 298 -66.96 20.66 31.45
C ASN A 298 -66.42 21.78 30.55
N THR A 299 -65.40 21.45 29.74
CA THR A 299 -64.67 22.45 28.95
C THR A 299 -65.25 22.68 27.56
N SER A 300 -66.18 21.83 27.11
CA SER A 300 -66.70 21.79 25.74
C SER A 300 -65.62 21.63 24.64
N ARG A 301 -64.40 21.22 25.02
CA ARG A 301 -63.30 20.97 24.10
C ARG A 301 -63.28 19.53 23.61
N TYR A 302 -62.81 19.35 22.38
CA TYR A 302 -62.77 18.10 21.66
C TYR A 302 -61.39 17.46 21.76
N TRP A 303 -61.36 16.12 21.77
CA TRP A 303 -60.12 15.38 21.58
C TRP A 303 -59.56 15.65 20.18
N GLU A 304 -58.31 16.11 20.11
CA GLU A 304 -57.60 16.41 18.88
C GLU A 304 -56.19 15.82 18.93
N PHE A 305 -55.80 15.07 17.90
CA PHE A 305 -54.38 14.76 17.70
C PHE A 305 -53.68 15.87 16.91
N ARG A 306 -52.50 16.29 17.38
CA ARG A 306 -51.67 17.28 16.70
C ARG A 306 -50.34 16.66 16.29
N GLU A 307 -49.96 16.82 15.02
CA GLU A 307 -48.58 16.64 14.57
C GLU A 307 -47.79 17.91 14.89
N ALA A 308 -47.37 18.06 16.15
CA ALA A 308 -46.42 19.11 16.51
C ALA A 308 -45.13 18.44 17.03
N GLY A 309 -44.18 18.20 16.12
CA GLY A 309 -42.87 17.63 16.46
C GLY A 309 -42.88 16.13 16.75
N SER A 310 -41.96 15.68 17.62
CA SER A 310 -41.82 14.26 18.02
C SER A 310 -42.92 13.78 18.97
N ASP A 311 -43.75 14.68 19.49
CA ASP A 311 -44.78 14.38 20.47
C ASP A 311 -46.13 14.14 19.79
N LYS A 312 -46.51 12.86 19.70
CA LYS A 312 -47.81 12.39 19.21
C LYS A 312 -48.87 12.42 20.32
N ASP A 313 -48.94 13.52 21.09
CA ASP A 313 -49.82 13.63 22.26
C ASP A 313 -51.27 14.00 21.87
N LEU A 314 -52.23 13.58 22.71
CA LEU A 314 -53.65 13.93 22.59
C LEU A 314 -53.95 15.25 23.31
N TYR A 315 -54.61 16.17 22.62
CA TYR A 315 -54.95 17.49 23.14
C TYR A 315 -56.45 17.70 23.26
N ALA A 316 -56.85 18.64 24.13
CA ALA A 316 -58.20 19.17 24.15
C ALA A 316 -58.23 20.51 23.38
N ALA A 317 -59.08 20.61 22.36
CA ALA A 317 -59.12 21.76 21.47
C ALA A 317 -60.53 22.25 21.22
N ASP A 318 -60.67 23.53 20.87
CA ASP A 318 -61.95 24.06 20.42
C ASP A 318 -62.33 23.44 19.06
N ARG A 319 -63.64 23.37 18.76
CA ARG A 319 -64.14 22.76 17.51
C ARG A 319 -63.58 23.52 16.32
N ARG A 320 -62.92 22.82 15.40
CA ARG A 320 -62.50 23.43 14.12
C ARG A 320 -63.60 23.23 13.08
N GLY A 321 -64.02 24.33 12.44
CA GLY A 321 -65.09 24.33 11.44
C GLY A 321 -64.68 23.86 10.04
N ASP A 322 -63.37 23.71 9.80
CA ASP A 322 -62.82 23.48 8.46
C ASP A 322 -62.47 22.00 8.24
N TYR A 323 -62.70 21.50 7.01
CA TYR A 323 -62.62 20.09 6.62
C TYR A 323 -61.35 19.37 7.14
N ASP A 324 -60.15 19.95 7.00
CA ASP A 324 -58.88 19.32 7.40
C ASP A 324 -58.58 19.39 8.91
N GLY A 325 -59.08 20.42 9.60
CA GLY A 325 -59.00 20.54 11.06
C GLY A 325 -60.01 19.64 11.78
N SER A 326 -61.08 19.26 11.09
CA SER A 326 -62.12 18.38 11.63
C SER A 326 -61.68 16.92 11.70
N LEU A 327 -60.90 16.41 10.74
CA LEU A 327 -60.52 14.98 10.69
C LEU A 327 -59.61 14.55 11.85
N ALA A 328 -58.78 15.47 12.35
CA ALA A 328 -57.93 15.21 13.52
C ALA A 328 -58.74 15.12 14.83
N GLN A 329 -59.97 15.65 14.84
CA GLN A 329 -60.92 15.61 15.96
C GLN A 329 -61.95 14.48 15.82
N GLN A 330 -61.90 13.72 14.73
CA GLN A 330 -62.84 12.65 14.42
C GLN A 330 -62.24 11.28 14.74
N TRP A 331 -63.09 10.41 15.28
CA TRP A 331 -62.69 9.13 15.85
C TRP A 331 -63.63 8.01 15.40
N HIS A 332 -63.06 6.91 14.93
CA HIS A 332 -63.76 5.64 14.87
C HIS A 332 -63.67 4.96 16.25
N ILE A 333 -64.81 4.51 16.76
CA ILE A 333 -64.91 3.76 18.02
C ILE A 333 -65.10 2.29 17.64
N CYS A 334 -64.00 1.56 17.58
CA CYS A 334 -63.99 0.17 17.12
C CYS A 334 -64.18 -0.77 18.30
N LEU A 335 -65.14 -1.69 18.19
CA LEU A 335 -65.27 -2.79 19.13
C LEU A 335 -64.01 -3.68 19.08
N SER A 336 -63.49 -4.02 20.26
CA SER A 336 -62.42 -5.00 20.45
C SER A 336 -62.94 -6.19 21.25
N SER A 337 -62.15 -7.25 21.35
CA SER A 337 -62.50 -8.44 22.13
C SER A 337 -62.86 -8.07 23.57
N GLY A 338 -63.71 -8.85 24.23
CA GLY A 338 -64.03 -8.66 25.65
C GLY A 338 -64.78 -7.37 26.03
N GLY A 339 -65.49 -6.73 25.09
CA GLY A 339 -66.34 -5.56 25.38
C GLY A 339 -65.58 -4.22 25.53
N SER A 340 -64.28 -4.21 25.28
CA SER A 340 -63.48 -2.98 25.19
C SER A 340 -63.59 -2.33 23.80
N VAL A 341 -63.23 -1.06 23.71
CA VAL A 341 -63.19 -0.27 22.46
C VAL A 341 -61.79 0.28 22.21
N LEU A 342 -61.49 0.51 20.94
CA LEU A 342 -60.32 1.24 20.46
C LEU A 342 -60.78 2.58 19.87
N PHE A 343 -60.07 3.66 20.17
CA PHE A 343 -60.33 4.98 19.58
C PHE A 343 -59.33 5.24 18.46
N LYS A 344 -59.75 5.00 17.21
CA LYS A 344 -58.90 5.19 16.03
C LYS A 344 -59.15 6.56 15.41
N ASN A 345 -58.10 7.37 15.28
CA ASN A 345 -58.20 8.68 14.67
C ASN A 345 -58.43 8.58 13.15
N VAL A 346 -59.37 9.37 12.62
CA VAL A 346 -59.72 9.33 11.19
C VAL A 346 -58.58 9.82 10.31
N ARG A 347 -57.90 10.91 10.72
CA ARG A 347 -56.80 11.51 9.92
C ARG A 347 -55.56 10.63 9.90
N PHE A 348 -55.15 10.11 11.05
CA PHE A 348 -53.84 9.46 11.19
C PHE A 348 -53.91 7.92 11.11
N GLY A 349 -55.10 7.32 11.24
CA GLY A 349 -55.26 5.87 11.24
C GLY A 349 -54.67 5.16 12.47
N THR A 350 -54.20 5.91 13.46
CA THR A 350 -53.59 5.45 14.70
C THR A 350 -54.62 5.35 15.83
N SER A 351 -54.31 4.58 16.88
CA SER A 351 -55.15 4.47 18.08
C SER A 351 -54.65 5.36 19.20
N VAL A 352 -55.57 5.78 20.07
CA VAL A 352 -55.22 6.28 21.41
C VAL A 352 -54.51 5.18 22.19
N ASP A 353 -53.37 5.53 22.78
CA ASP A 353 -52.48 4.65 23.54
C ASP A 353 -52.10 5.31 24.86
N LEU A 354 -52.23 4.55 25.95
CA LEU A 354 -51.75 4.94 27.27
C LEU A 354 -50.25 4.67 27.38
N TYR A 355 -49.44 5.67 27.03
CA TYR A 355 -47.99 5.57 27.09
C TYR A 355 -47.47 5.68 28.53
N SER A 356 -46.80 4.63 29.03
CA SER A 356 -46.07 4.67 30.30
C SER A 356 -44.58 4.89 30.03
N THR A 357 -44.03 6.03 30.42
CA THR A 357 -42.56 6.23 30.41
C THR A 357 -41.90 5.28 31.41
N GLU A 358 -40.79 4.64 31.02
CA GLU A 358 -40.04 3.61 31.77
C GLU A 358 -39.57 3.98 33.19
N ASN A 359 -39.73 5.24 33.63
CA ASN A 359 -39.18 5.73 34.90
C ASN A 359 -40.12 5.65 36.11
N GLY A 360 -41.12 4.77 36.12
CA GLY A 360 -41.91 4.46 37.32
C GLY A 360 -42.77 5.60 37.90
N LYS A 361 -42.70 6.81 37.36
CA LYS A 361 -43.69 7.88 37.61
C LYS A 361 -44.91 7.56 36.76
N ARG A 362 -45.85 6.83 37.37
CA ARG A 362 -47.14 6.51 36.78
C ARG A 362 -47.87 7.79 36.39
N GLY A 363 -48.13 7.94 35.10
CA GLY A 363 -49.21 8.75 34.59
C GLY A 363 -48.81 9.70 33.47
N GLU A 364 -49.79 9.92 32.59
CA GLU A 364 -50.35 11.27 32.37
C GLU A 364 -50.42 11.73 30.91
N ARG A 365 -50.08 10.94 29.90
CA ARG A 365 -50.33 11.36 28.50
C ARG A 365 -50.95 10.26 27.67
N LEU A 366 -52.04 10.61 27.00
CA LEU A 366 -52.58 9.80 25.92
C LEU A 366 -51.86 10.18 24.63
N ARG A 367 -51.42 9.16 23.88
CA ARG A 367 -50.66 9.31 22.64
C ARG A 367 -51.34 8.62 21.47
N SER A 368 -50.93 9.02 20.27
CA SER A 368 -51.26 8.35 19.01
C SER A 368 -50.17 7.32 18.74
N TYR A 369 -50.56 6.05 18.60
CA TYR A 369 -49.67 4.95 18.25
C TYR A 369 -50.32 4.02 17.22
N ASP A 370 -49.50 3.20 16.56
CA ASP A 370 -50.00 2.21 15.62
C ASP A 370 -51.00 1.27 16.30
N VAL A 371 -52.07 0.91 15.60
CA VAL A 371 -53.17 0.11 16.15
C VAL A 371 -52.67 -1.29 16.51
N ARG A 372 -52.80 -1.64 17.79
CA ARG A 372 -52.43 -2.93 18.38
C ARG A 372 -53.64 -3.45 19.17
N PRO A 373 -54.59 -4.17 18.53
CA PRO A 373 -55.86 -4.54 19.15
C PRO A 373 -55.72 -5.35 20.44
N GLU A 374 -54.63 -6.11 20.57
CA GLU A 374 -54.33 -6.94 21.73
C GLU A 374 -53.61 -6.16 22.85
N ASP A 375 -53.14 -4.94 22.59
CA ASP A 375 -52.44 -4.14 23.60
C ASP A 375 -53.44 -3.55 24.60
N PRO A 376 -53.37 -3.93 25.89
CA PRO A 376 -54.27 -3.39 26.91
C PRO A 376 -54.14 -1.86 27.08
N CYS A 377 -53.01 -1.26 26.71
CA CYS A 377 -52.83 0.19 26.78
C CYS A 377 -53.65 0.95 25.72
N GLN A 378 -54.16 0.28 24.69
CA GLN A 378 -55.05 0.88 23.68
C GLN A 378 -56.53 0.57 23.93
N ARG A 379 -56.84 -0.29 24.91
CA ARG A 379 -58.19 -0.78 25.17
C ARG A 379 -58.90 0.06 26.22
N PHE A 380 -60.03 0.62 25.83
CA PHE A 380 -60.86 1.46 26.68
C PHE A 380 -62.24 0.83 26.90
N THR A 381 -62.96 1.31 27.90
CA THR A 381 -64.33 0.95 28.21
C THR A 381 -65.12 2.25 28.36
N ILE A 382 -66.33 2.27 27.83
CA ILE A 382 -67.25 3.40 27.89
C ILE A 382 -68.33 3.03 28.91
N PHE A 383 -68.55 3.90 29.91
CA PHE A 383 -69.62 3.75 30.90
C PHE A 383 -70.60 4.91 30.78
N HIS A 384 -71.90 4.65 30.90
CA HIS A 384 -72.88 5.72 30.98
C HIS A 384 -72.77 6.46 32.31
N HIS A 385 -73.10 7.75 32.33
CA HIS A 385 -73.07 8.52 33.57
C HIS A 385 -74.09 8.02 34.63
N HIS A 386 -75.15 7.33 34.19
CA HIS A 386 -76.23 6.84 35.04
C HIS A 386 -76.00 5.43 35.59
N ASP A 387 -74.93 4.75 35.16
CA ASP A 387 -74.48 3.44 35.64
C ASP A 387 -73.27 3.61 36.59
#